data_AF-C1C4C0-F1
#
_entry.id   AF-C1C4C0-F1
#
_cell.length_a   1.000
_cell.length_b   1.000
_cell.length_c   1.000
_cell.angle_alpha   90.00
_cell.angle_beta   90.00
_cell.angle_gamma   90.00
#
_symmetry.space_group_name_H-M   'P 1'
#
loop_
_entity.id
_entity.type
_entity.pdbx_description
1 polymer ?
#
loop_
_entity_poly.entity_id
_entity_poly.type
_entity_poly.pdbx_seq_one_letter_code
_entity_poly.pdbx_strand_id
1 'polypeptide(L)'
;MAPAVLRLLKLTTKVAVAGGAVYVAYDYGLLGSGTQGEEALKKTTAAIPPAVHEWADYFGLQLPSTPKLDFSVGESWNWGVQKSVSALSSAPTKVCEYTADGWKYIKDLMK
;
A
#
# COMPACT_ATOMS: atom_id res chain seq x y z
N MET A 1 13.93 20.74 29.72
CA MET A 1 14.84 19.65 29.34
C MET A 1 14.11 18.32 29.13
N ALA A 2 13.38 17.79 30.12
CA ALA A 2 12.61 16.53 30.02
C ALA A 2 11.61 16.38 28.83
N PRO A 3 10.81 17.39 28.45
CA PRO A 3 9.83 17.23 27.37
C PRO A 3 10.45 17.15 25.98
N ALA A 4 11.63 17.73 25.76
CA ALA A 4 12.36 17.64 24.50
C ALA A 4 13.00 16.25 24.33
N VAL A 5 13.57 15.70 25.40
CA VAL A 5 14.14 14.33 25.42
C VAL A 5 13.06 13.29 25.16
N LEU A 6 11.87 13.42 25.76
CA LEU A 6 10.75 12.51 25.51
C LEU A 6 10.28 12.56 24.05
N ARG A 7 10.24 13.74 23.44
CA ARG A 7 9.87 13.91 22.02
C ARG A 7 10.89 13.27 21.11
N LEU A 8 12.18 13.44 21.40
CA LEU A 8 13.26 12.82 20.63
C LEU A 8 13.20 11.31 20.73
N LEU A 9 13.05 10.76 21.94
CA LEU A 9 12.92 9.32 22.15
C LEU A 9 11.74 8.74 21.35
N LYS A 10 10.57 9.38 21.41
CA LYS A 10 9.39 8.97 20.63
C LYS A 10 9.65 8.99 19.13
N LEU A 11 10.36 10.01 18.62
CA LEU A 11 10.72 10.08 17.20
C LEU A 11 11.66 8.94 16.83
N THR A 12 12.72 8.73 17.60
CA THR A 12 13.72 7.68 17.34
C THR A 12 13.08 6.29 17.36
N THR A 13 12.19 6.01 18.31
CA THR A 13 11.45 4.74 18.36
C THR A 13 10.62 4.54 17.09
N LYS A 14 9.89 5.56 16.64
CA LYS A 14 9.08 5.47 15.41
C LYS A 14 9.95 5.23 14.18
N VAL A 15 11.07 5.94 14.04
CA VAL A 15 12.00 5.77 12.93
C VAL A 15 12.64 4.39 12.96
N ALA A 16 13.02 3.89 14.13
CA ALA A 16 13.59 2.55 14.27
C ALA A 16 12.59 1.46 13.89
N VAL A 17 11.33 1.56 14.37
CA VAL A 17 10.28 0.60 14.01
C VAL A 17 9.98 0.64 12.52
N ALA A 18 9.84 1.83 11.93
CA ALA A 18 9.59 1.98 10.50
C ALA A 18 10.76 1.45 9.66
N GLY A 19 12.00 1.83 10.01
CA GLY A 19 13.20 1.38 9.31
C GLY A 19 13.40 -0.14 9.42
N GLY A 20 13.18 -0.70 10.61
CA GLY A 20 13.24 -2.15 10.83
C GLY A 20 12.20 -2.90 10.01
N ALA A 21 10.95 -2.42 9.96
CA ALA A 21 9.90 -3.02 9.14
C ALA A 21 10.26 -3.02 7.65
N VAL A 22 10.82 -1.92 7.14
CA VAL A 22 11.27 -1.82 5.74
C VAL A 22 12.45 -2.76 5.47
N TYR A 23 13.42 -2.83 6.37
CA TYR A 23 14.57 -3.72 6.24
C TYR A 23 14.15 -5.19 6.21
N VAL A 24 13.28 -5.61 7.14
CA VAL A 24 12.73 -6.98 7.18
C VAL A 24 11.95 -7.28 5.90
N ALA A 25 11.11 -6.35 5.41
CA ALA A 25 10.39 -6.55 4.16
C ALA A 25 11.33 -6.71 2.96
N TYR A 26 12.46 -5.99 2.94
CA TYR A 26 13.48 -6.14 1.92
C TYR A 26 14.21 -7.49 2.00
N ASP A 27 14.67 -7.87 3.19
CA ASP A 27 15.45 -9.10 3.44
C ASP A 27 14.63 -10.37 3.17
N TYR A 28 13.36 -10.40 3.56
CA TYR A 28 12.45 -11.50 3.27
C TYR A 28 12.00 -11.55 1.80
N GLY A 29 12.43 -10.61 0.96
CA GLY A 29 12.07 -10.56 -0.46
C GLY A 29 10.61 -10.18 -0.72
N LEU A 30 9.90 -9.61 0.27
CA LEU A 30 8.53 -9.11 0.09
C LEU A 30 8.47 -7.96 -0.92
N LEU A 31 9.56 -7.21 -1.05
CA LEU A 31 9.73 -6.14 -2.04
C LEU A 31 10.42 -6.63 -3.33
N GLY A 32 10.58 -7.95 -3.51
CA GLY A 32 11.17 -8.57 -4.68
C GLY A 32 10.23 -8.60 -5.89
N SER A 33 10.47 -9.52 -6.83
CA SER A 33 9.54 -9.72 -7.95
C SER A 33 8.16 -10.17 -7.43
N GLY A 34 7.10 -9.96 -8.23
CA GLY A 34 5.73 -10.30 -7.80
C GLY A 34 5.56 -11.76 -7.33
N THR A 35 6.27 -12.70 -7.95
CA THR A 35 6.26 -14.12 -7.54
C THR A 35 7.02 -14.35 -6.23
N GLN A 36 8.20 -13.74 -6.09
CA GLN A 36 9.01 -13.83 -4.86
C GLN A 36 8.29 -13.18 -3.66
N GLY A 37 7.67 -12.03 -3.88
CA GLY A 37 6.89 -11.33 -2.85
C GLY A 37 5.63 -12.10 -2.45
N GLU A 38 4.95 -12.74 -3.39
CA GLU A 38 3.77 -13.58 -3.09
C GLU A 38 4.16 -14.83 -2.28
N GLU A 39 5.24 -15.51 -2.64
CA GLU A 39 5.74 -16.66 -1.87
C GLU A 39 6.22 -16.26 -0.47
N ALA A 40 6.95 -15.16 -0.36
CA ALA A 40 7.38 -14.60 0.92
C ALA A 40 6.16 -14.22 1.77
N LEU A 41 5.17 -13.56 1.20
CA LEU A 41 3.95 -13.17 1.89
C LEU A 41 3.13 -14.38 2.36
N LYS A 42 3.03 -15.44 1.55
CA LYS A 42 2.37 -16.69 1.96
C LYS A 42 3.08 -17.35 3.14
N LYS A 43 4.41 -17.42 3.10
CA LYS A 43 5.23 -17.96 4.22
C LYS A 43 5.07 -17.12 5.48
N THR A 44 5.13 -15.80 5.35
CA THR A 44 4.97 -14.85 6.46
C THR A 44 3.56 -14.91 7.03
N THR A 45 2.52 -14.97 6.21
CA THR A 45 1.11 -15.09 6.66
C THR A 45 0.86 -16.44 7.37
N ALA A 46 1.55 -17.50 6.98
CA ALA A 46 1.47 -18.79 7.68
C ALA A 46 2.23 -18.81 9.02
N ALA A 47 3.35 -18.09 9.12
CA ALA A 47 4.24 -18.10 10.29
C ALA A 47 3.90 -17.04 11.36
N ILE A 48 3.27 -15.92 10.97
CA ILE A 48 2.87 -14.85 11.91
C ILE A 48 1.86 -15.32 12.95
N PRO A 49 0.73 -15.98 12.61
CA PRO A 49 -0.28 -16.35 13.60
C PRO A 49 0.27 -17.26 14.71
N PRO A 50 1.07 -18.30 14.43
CA PRO A 50 1.72 -19.10 15.46
C PRO A 50 2.67 -18.28 16.36
N ALA A 51 3.57 -17.49 15.78
CA ALA A 51 4.54 -16.71 16.55
C ALA A 51 3.85 -15.65 17.43
N VAL A 52 2.79 -15.03 16.93
CA VAL A 52 2.01 -14.04 17.66
C VAL A 52 1.25 -14.68 18.82
N HIS A 53 0.71 -15.89 18.65
CA HIS A 53 0.07 -16.64 19.74
C HIS A 53 1.08 -17.09 20.79
N GLU A 54 2.25 -17.60 20.41
CA GLU A 54 3.29 -17.99 21.37
C GLU A 54 3.76 -16.83 22.24
N TRP A 55 3.96 -15.66 21.65
CA TRP A 55 4.30 -14.44 22.40
C TRP A 55 3.12 -13.97 23.26
N ALA A 56 1.90 -14.01 22.75
CA ALA A 56 0.72 -13.61 23.51
C ALA A 56 0.51 -14.49 24.75
N ASP A 57 0.69 -15.80 24.61
CA ASP A 57 0.60 -16.76 25.71
C ASP A 57 1.70 -16.52 26.74
N TYR A 58 2.93 -16.25 26.30
CA TYR A 58 4.04 -15.91 27.20
C TYR A 58 3.79 -14.63 28.00
N PHE A 59 3.17 -13.61 27.40
CA PHE A 59 2.84 -12.33 28.04
C PHE A 59 1.43 -12.29 28.67
N GLY A 60 0.65 -13.38 28.60
CA GLY A 60 -0.72 -13.45 29.11
C GLY A 60 -1.72 -12.51 28.41
N LEU A 61 -1.47 -12.16 27.15
CA LEU A 61 -2.30 -11.25 26.36
C LEU A 61 -3.38 -12.03 25.60
N GLN A 62 -4.65 -11.67 25.77
CA GLN A 62 -5.71 -12.18 24.91
C GLN A 62 -5.71 -11.43 23.58
N LEU A 63 -5.35 -12.12 22.50
CA LEU A 63 -5.39 -11.55 21.16
C LEU A 63 -6.70 -11.85 20.43
N PRO A 64 -7.25 -10.89 19.66
CA PRO A 64 -8.36 -11.16 18.77
C PRO A 64 -7.94 -12.14 17.68
N SER A 65 -8.91 -12.88 17.12
CA SER A 65 -8.66 -13.84 16.04
C SER A 65 -7.99 -13.15 14.84
N THR A 66 -6.91 -13.76 14.34
CA THR A 66 -6.14 -13.22 13.23
C THR A 66 -7.03 -13.04 11.99
N PRO A 67 -7.06 -11.83 11.38
CA PRO A 67 -7.85 -11.61 10.17
C PRO A 67 -7.31 -12.47 9.03
N LYS A 68 -8.20 -13.22 8.37
CA LYS A 68 -7.85 -13.98 7.17
C LYS A 68 -7.69 -13.01 6.00
N LEU A 69 -6.48 -12.88 5.50
CA LEU A 69 -6.20 -12.15 4.26
C LEU A 69 -6.54 -13.07 3.09
N ASP A 70 -7.79 -13.02 2.63
CA ASP A 70 -8.32 -13.90 1.58
C ASP A 70 -8.27 -13.27 0.17
N PHE A 71 -7.47 -12.21 0.00
CA PHE A 71 -7.31 -11.56 -1.30
C PHE A 71 -5.94 -11.87 -1.91
N SER A 72 -5.93 -12.18 -3.20
CA SER A 72 -4.71 -12.23 -3.98
C SER A 72 -4.19 -10.80 -4.19
N VAL A 73 -3.02 -10.51 -3.62
CA VAL A 73 -2.34 -9.21 -3.77
C VAL A 73 -2.06 -8.92 -5.24
N GLY A 74 -1.63 -9.94 -6.00
CA GLY A 74 -1.34 -9.82 -7.43
C GLY A 74 -2.57 -9.51 -8.27
N GLU A 75 -3.69 -10.21 -8.02
CA GLU A 75 -4.95 -9.95 -8.75
C GLU A 75 -5.51 -8.57 -8.43
N SER A 76 -5.47 -8.16 -7.16
CA SER A 76 -5.94 -6.85 -6.71
C SER A 76 -5.11 -5.72 -7.35
N TRP A 77 -3.79 -5.90 -7.44
CA TRP A 77 -2.89 -4.97 -8.11
C TRP A 77 -3.18 -4.87 -9.61
N ASN A 78 -3.28 -6.02 -10.29
CA ASN A 78 -3.56 -6.08 -11.73
C ASN A 78 -4.90 -5.42 -12.07
N TRP A 79 -5.94 -5.70 -11.26
CA TRP A 79 -7.24 -5.06 -11.41
C TRP A 79 -7.15 -3.54 -11.25
N GLY A 80 -6.42 -3.04 -10.24
CA GLY A 80 -6.23 -1.61 -10.01
C GLY A 80 -5.53 -0.91 -11.18
N VAL A 81 -4.46 -1.52 -11.70
CA VAL A 81 -3.75 -1.02 -12.89
C VAL A 81 -4.71 -0.96 -14.09
N GLN A 82 -5.43 -2.06 -14.34
CA GLN A 82 -6.35 -2.14 -15.47
C GLN A 82 -7.47 -1.09 -15.37
N LYS A 83 -8.04 -0.86 -14.18
CA LYS A 83 -9.07 0.16 -13.96
C LYS A 83 -8.51 1.57 -14.16
N SER A 84 -7.31 1.84 -13.68
CA SER A 84 -6.66 3.15 -13.82
C SER A 84 -6.36 3.47 -15.29
N VAL A 85 -5.76 2.52 -16.01
CA VAL A 85 -5.48 2.65 -17.45
C VAL A 85 -6.77 2.78 -18.26
N SER A 86 -7.81 2.02 -17.90
CA SER A 86 -9.12 2.10 -18.58
C SER A 86 -9.83 3.42 -18.32
N ALA A 87 -9.68 4.02 -17.14
CA ALA A 87 -10.20 5.36 -16.88
C ALA A 87 -9.43 6.41 -17.70
N LEU A 88 -8.10 6.31 -17.72
CA LEU A 88 -7.22 7.25 -18.42
C LEU A 88 -7.29 7.12 -19.95
N SER A 89 -7.65 5.96 -20.49
CA SER A 89 -7.80 5.78 -21.94
C SER A 89 -8.93 6.60 -22.54
N SER A 90 -9.88 7.08 -21.72
CA SER A 90 -10.93 8.01 -22.15
C SER A 90 -10.44 9.46 -22.27
N ALA A 91 -9.29 9.80 -21.68
CA ALA A 91 -8.77 11.16 -21.63
C ALA A 91 -8.47 11.76 -23.03
N PRO A 92 -7.85 11.06 -23.99
CA PRO A 92 -7.62 11.61 -25.33
C PRO A 92 -8.91 12.00 -26.04
N THR A 93 -9.96 11.16 -25.97
CA THR A 93 -11.26 11.48 -26.56
C THR A 93 -11.89 12.71 -25.90
N LYS A 94 -11.83 12.81 -24.57
CA LYS A 94 -12.37 13.96 -23.83
C LYS A 94 -11.62 15.25 -24.11
N VAL A 95 -10.29 15.20 -24.28
CA VAL A 95 -9.48 16.35 -24.68
C VAL A 95 -9.86 16.85 -26.07
N CYS A 96 -10.10 15.95 -27.03
CA CYS A 96 -10.57 16.31 -28.37
C CYS A 96 -11.96 16.96 -28.32
N GLU A 97 -12.90 16.41 -27.54
CA GLU A 97 -14.24 16.99 -27.34
C GLU A 97 -14.14 18.42 -26.78
N TYR A 98 -13.40 18.63 -25.69
CA TYR A 98 -13.24 19.96 -25.10
C TYR A 98 -12.53 20.96 -26.02
N THR A 99 -11.59 20.49 -26.84
CA THR A 99 -10.92 21.34 -27.83
C THR A 99 -11.90 21.79 -28.91
N ALA A 100 -12.76 20.88 -29.39
CA ALA A 100 -13.78 21.22 -30.38
C ALA A 100 -14.83 22.19 -29.81
N ASP A 101 -15.27 21.97 -28.58
CA ASP A 101 -16.21 22.85 -27.88
C ASP A 101 -15.62 24.24 -27.63
N GLY A 102 -14.36 24.31 -27.16
CA GLY A 102 -13.65 25.57 -26.98
C GLY A 102 -13.46 26.33 -28.29
N TRP A 103 -13.14 25.62 -29.38
CA TRP A 103 -13.02 26.22 -30.71
C TRP A 103 -14.36 26.78 -31.21
N LYS A 104 -15.46 26.08 -30.95
CA LYS A 104 -16.81 26.55 -31.28
C LYS A 104 -17.17 27.80 -30.49
N TYR A 105 -16.91 27.79 -29.18
CA TYR A 105 -17.15 28.95 -28.31
C TYR A 105 -16.41 30.21 -28.78
N ILE A 106 -15.13 30.09 -29.13
CA ILE A 106 -14.33 31.23 -29.64
C ILE A 106 -14.94 31.78 -30.93
N LYS A 107 -15.41 30.91 -31.85
CA LYS A 107 -16.07 31.37 -33.07
C LYS A 107 -17.37 32.11 -32.81
N ASP A 108 -18.17 31.62 -31.85
CA ASP A 108 -19.45 32.26 -31.50
C ASP A 108 -19.23 33.63 -30.83
N LEU A 109 -18.13 33.83 -30.10
CA LEU A 109 -17.75 35.13 -29.52
C LEU A 109 -17.24 36.15 -30.54
N MET A 110 -16.66 35.70 -31.67
CA MET A 110 -16.15 36.59 -32.71
C MET A 110 -17.21 37.02 -33.73
N LYS A 111 -18.46 36.61 -33.52
CA LYS A 111 -19.61 36.91 -34.37
C LYS A 111 -20.41 38.08 -33.81
#